data_AF-A0A1Z4RAP1-F1
#
_entry.id   AF-A0A1Z4RAP1-F1
#
_cell.length_a   1.000
_cell.length_b   1.000
_cell.length_c   1.000
_cell.angle_alpha   90.00
_cell.angle_beta   90.00
_cell.angle_gamma   90.00
#
_symmetry.space_group_name_H-M   'P 1'
#
loop_
_entity.id
_entity.type
_entity.pdbx_description
1 polymer ?
#
loop_
_entity_poly.entity_id
_entity_poly.type
_entity_poly.pdbx_seq_one_letter_code
_entity_poly.pdbx_strand_id
1 'polypeptide(L)'
;MQIGQILRNRYKIIKILGRGGFGATYLAEDLNIPTTPKPKCVVKHLQPSNPEPAVLKLAKELFEREASTLYKLGNLHPQIPTPVKVY
;
A
#
# COMPACT_ATOMS: atom_id res chain seq x y z
N MET A 1 -1.91 8.41 -7.60
CA MET A 1 -0.97 9.24 -6.81
C MET A 1 0.21 9.64 -7.67
N GLN A 2 0.87 10.74 -7.37
CA GLN A 2 2.01 11.28 -8.14
C GLN A 2 3.33 11.10 -7.37
N ILE A 3 4.45 11.04 -8.08
CA ILE A 3 5.78 11.02 -7.46
C ILE A 3 6.00 12.34 -6.72
N GLY A 4 6.53 12.28 -5.50
CA GLY A 4 6.71 13.42 -4.61
C GLY A 4 5.50 13.72 -3.72
N GLN A 5 4.32 13.17 -4.02
CA GLN A 5 3.12 13.34 -3.18
C GLN A 5 3.36 12.76 -1.79
N ILE A 6 2.96 13.50 -0.75
CA ILE A 6 3.02 13.07 0.65
C ILE A 6 1.62 12.65 1.12
N LEU A 7 1.44 11.39 1.49
CA LEU A 7 0.18 10.86 2.02
C LEU A 7 0.17 10.94 3.55
N ARG A 8 -0.92 11.49 4.10
CA ARG A 8 -1.12 11.68 5.55
C ARG A 8 0.10 12.29 6.26
N ASN A 9 0.77 13.23 5.58
CA ASN A 9 1.99 13.88 6.07
C ASN A 9 3.15 12.92 6.44
N ARG A 10 3.12 11.67 5.95
CA ARG A 10 4.04 10.61 6.37
C ARG A 10 4.69 9.85 5.22
N TYR A 11 3.94 9.50 4.18
CA TYR A 11 4.45 8.64 3.11
C TYR A 11 4.73 9.43 1.85
N LYS A 12 6.00 9.62 1.52
CA LYS A 12 6.41 10.29 0.28
C LYS A 12 6.50 9.28 -0.85
N ILE A 13 5.65 9.39 -1.86
CA ILE A 13 5.69 8.50 -3.03
C ILE A 13 6.98 8.76 -3.82
N ILE A 14 7.76 7.70 -4.07
CA ILE A 14 9.02 7.78 -4.82
C ILE A 14 8.92 7.15 -6.21
N LYS A 15 8.11 6.11 -6.39
CA LYS A 15 7.98 5.40 -7.67
C LYS A 15 6.69 4.58 -7.73
N ILE A 16 6.13 4.42 -8.94
CA ILE A 16 5.10 3.39 -9.19
C ILE A 16 5.76 2.01 -9.37
N LEU A 17 5.28 1.02 -8.61
CA LEU A 17 5.74 -0.37 -8.71
C LEU A 17 4.90 -1.18 -9.68
N GLY A 18 3.60 -0.88 -9.79
CA GLY A 18 2.71 -1.55 -10.73
C GLY A 18 1.28 -1.07 -10.63
N ARG A 19 0.46 -1.49 -11.60
CA ARG A 19 -1.00 -1.32 -11.62
C ARG A 19 -1.63 -2.68 -11.86
N GLY A 20 -2.69 -2.99 -11.12
CA GLY A 20 -3.49 -4.21 -11.26
C GLY A 20 -4.98 -3.87 -11.30
N GLY A 21 -5.83 -4.91 -11.44
CA GLY A 21 -7.28 -4.72 -11.61
C GLY A 21 -8.00 -3.99 -10.47
N PHE A 22 -7.39 -3.93 -9.29
CA PHE A 22 -7.98 -3.31 -8.10
C PHE A 22 -7.30 -1.99 -7.69
N GLY A 23 -6.23 -1.58 -8.39
CA GLY A 23 -5.56 -0.33 -8.06
C GLY A 23 -4.08 -0.29 -8.43
N ALA A 24 -3.32 0.55 -7.72
CA ALA A 24 -1.93 0.81 -8.01
C ALA A 24 -1.05 0.64 -6.78
N THR A 25 0.15 0.08 -7.00
CA THR A 25 1.16 -0.14 -5.98
C THR A 25 2.30 0.85 -6.18
N TYR A 26 2.73 1.51 -5.11
CA TYR A 26 3.76 2.53 -5.10
C TYR A 26 4.83 2.17 -4.07
N LEU A 27 6.06 2.57 -4.36
CA LEU A 27 7.14 2.63 -3.39
C LEU A 27 7.13 4.03 -2.76
N ALA A 28 7.25 4.08 -1.44
CA ALA A 28 7.24 5.33 -0.67
C ALA A 28 8.31 5.33 0.42
N GLU A 29 8.72 6.50 0.86
CA GLU A 29 9.55 6.69 2.05
C GLU A 29 8.68 7.02 3.27
N ASP A 30 8.95 6.39 4.42
CA ASP A 30 8.28 6.71 5.68
C ASP A 30 9.03 7.87 6.37
N LEU A 31 8.45 9.07 6.29
CA LEU A 31 9.04 10.31 6.80
C LEU A 31 9.07 10.37 8.33
N ASN A 32 8.19 9.63 9.02
CA ASN A 32 8.09 9.64 10.48
C ASN A 32 9.23 8.89 11.18
N ILE A 33 10.00 8.09 10.44
CA ILE A 33 11.13 7.36 11.01
C ILE A 33 12.37 8.27 10.96
N PRO A 34 13.01 8.57 12.10
CA PRO A 34 14.12 9.52 12.19
C PRO A 34 15.46 8.88 11.77
N THR A 35 15.50 8.20 10.64
CA THR A 35 16.73 7.63 10.06
C THR A 35 17.06 8.26 8.71
N THR A 36 18.34 8.21 8.33
CA THR A 36 18.83 8.65 7.02
C THR A 36 19.72 7.53 6.45
N PRO A 37 19.38 6.92 5.30
CA PRO A 37 18.20 7.21 4.46
C PRO A 37 16.87 6.83 5.14
N LYS A 38 15.77 7.44 4.66
CA LYS A 38 14.42 7.10 5.11
C LYS A 38 14.08 5.66 4.70
N PRO A 39 13.42 4.87 5.57
CA PRO A 39 13.07 3.50 5.23
C PRO A 39 11.98 3.51 4.15
N LYS A 40 12.10 2.56 3.23
CA LYS A 40 11.15 2.39 2.13
C LYS A 40 10.02 1.47 2.54
N CYS A 41 8.82 1.77 2.08
CA CYS A 41 7.63 0.97 2.27
C CYS A 41 6.82 0.91 0.99
N VAL A 42 5.90 -0.06 0.93
CA VAL A 42 4.96 -0.18 -0.19
C VAL A 42 3.62 0.40 0.22
N VAL A 43 3.09 1.28 -0.63
CA VAL A 43 1.74 1.84 -0.52
C VAL A 43 0.90 1.23 -1.62
N LYS A 44 -0.22 0.60 -1.27
CA LYS A 44 -1.24 0.24 -2.26
C LYS A 44 -2.40 1.23 -2.17
N HIS A 45 -2.80 1.74 -3.32
CA HIS A 45 -3.95 2.60 -3.51
C HIS A 45 -5.06 1.80 -4.17
N LEU A 46 -6.20 1.67 -3.50
CA LEU A 46 -7.38 1.04 -4.10
C LEU A 46 -7.97 2.01 -5.12
N GLN A 47 -7.99 1.63 -6.40
CA GLN A 47 -8.53 2.45 -7.47
C GLN A 47 -9.21 1.54 -8.51
N PRO A 48 -10.45 1.09 -8.23
CA PRO A 48 -11.17 0.19 -9.11
C PRO A 48 -11.52 0.90 -10.42
N SER A 49 -11.35 0.20 -11.54
CA SER A 49 -11.68 0.74 -12.88
C SER A 49 -13.19 0.83 -13.12
N ASN A 50 -13.97 -0.01 -12.43
CA ASN A 50 -15.43 -0.02 -12.48
C ASN A 50 -15.99 0.60 -11.18
N PRO A 51 -16.75 1.72 -11.25
CA PRO A 51 -17.34 2.38 -10.09
C PRO A 51 -18.60 1.68 -9.55
N GLU A 52 -18.99 0.53 -10.12
CA GLU A 52 -20.15 -0.23 -9.65
C GLU A 52 -20.02 -0.59 -8.15
N PRO A 53 -21.02 -0.28 -7.30
CA PRO A 53 -20.93 -0.46 -5.86
C PRO A 53 -20.54 -1.89 -5.42
N ALA A 54 -21.02 -2.91 -6.14
CA ALA A 54 -20.67 -4.30 -5.87
C ALA A 54 -19.18 -4.59 -6.10
N VAL A 55 -18.61 -4.05 -7.19
CA VAL A 55 -17.18 -4.18 -7.50
C VAL A 55 -16.33 -3.40 -6.51
N LEU A 56 -16.75 -2.19 -6.12
CA LEU A 56 -16.06 -1.41 -5.09
C LEU A 56 -16.03 -2.15 -3.75
N LYS A 57 -17.17 -2.73 -3.34
CA LYS A 57 -17.29 -3.51 -2.11
C LYS A 57 -16.37 -4.73 -2.14
N LEU A 58 -16.42 -5.54 -3.20
CA LEU A 58 -15.57 -6.71 -3.34
C LEU A 58 -14.08 -6.34 -3.36
N ALA A 59 -13.72 -5.30 -4.11
CA ALA A 59 -12.34 -4.83 -4.21
C ALA A 59 -11.83 -4.40 -2.83
N LYS A 60 -12.64 -3.68 -2.05
CA LYS A 60 -12.32 -3.31 -0.67
C LYS A 60 -12.13 -4.53 0.24
N GLU A 61 -13.05 -5.50 0.20
CA GLU A 61 -12.97 -6.73 1.00
C GLU A 61 -11.71 -7.55 0.67
N LEU A 62 -11.39 -7.71 -0.62
CA LEU A 62 -10.18 -8.39 -1.06
C LEU A 62 -8.91 -7.66 -0.59
N PHE A 63 -8.93 -6.32 -0.64
CA PHE A 63 -7.82 -5.49 -0.20
C PHE A 63 -7.58 -5.58 1.31
N GLU A 64 -8.65 -5.54 2.11
CA GLU A 64 -8.59 -5.71 3.56
C GLU A 64 -8.11 -7.11 3.95
N ARG A 65 -8.60 -8.14 3.24
CA ARG A 65 -8.17 -9.52 3.44
C ARG A 65 -6.69 -9.70 3.13
N GLU A 66 -6.18 -9.14 2.03
CA GLU A 66 -4.76 -9.20 1.67
C GLU A 66 -3.90 -8.57 2.78
N ALA A 67 -4.28 -7.37 3.25
CA ALA A 67 -3.58 -6.69 4.33
C ALA A 67 -3.58 -7.50 5.64
N SER A 68 -4.71 -8.11 6.01
CA SER A 68 -4.84 -8.95 7.20
C SER A 68 -3.98 -10.22 7.09
N THR A 69 -4.01 -10.90 5.94
CA THR A 69 -3.20 -12.10 5.71
C THR A 69 -1.71 -11.78 5.75
N LEU A 70 -1.28 -10.69 5.11
CA LEU A 70 0.13 -10.29 5.11
C LEU A 70 0.61 -9.85 6.51
N TYR A 71 -0.23 -9.17 7.29
CA TYR A 71 0.07 -8.86 8.70
C TYR A 71 0.31 -10.14 9.52
N LYS A 72 -0.57 -11.13 9.39
CA LYS A 72 -0.44 -12.40 10.10
C LYS A 72 0.84 -13.13 9.69
N LEU A 73 1.11 -13.25 8.39
CA LEU A 73 2.27 -13.98 7.89
C LEU A 73 3.60 -13.27 8.18
N GLY A 74 3.65 -11.93 8.07
CA GLY A 74 4.84 -11.15 8.39
C GLY A 74 5.24 -11.22 9.86
N ASN A 75 4.27 -11.43 10.77
CA ASN A 75 4.56 -11.66 12.20
C ASN A 75 5.06 -13.08 12.48
N LEU A 76 4.82 -14.03 11.57
CA LEU A 76 5.23 -15.42 11.74
C LEU A 76 6.59 -15.73 11.11
N HIS A 77 7.06 -14.93 10.14
CA HIS A 77 8.30 -15.22 9.44
C HIS A 77 9.07 -13.95 9.00
N PRO A 78 10.36 -13.80 9.34
CA PRO A 78 11.17 -12.61 9.03
C PRO A 78 11.47 -12.38 7.53
N GLN A 79 11.11 -13.32 6.66
CA GLN A 79 11.30 -13.21 5.20
C GLN A 79 10.02 -12.77 4.50
N ILE A 80 8.90 -12.69 5.23
CA ILE A 80 7.64 -12.22 4.72
C ILE A 80 7.53 -10.72 5.08
N PRO A 81 7.35 -9.84 4.10
CA PRO A 81 7.22 -8.41 4.36
C PRO A 81 6.06 -8.13 5.33
N THR A 82 6.32 -7.29 6.32
CA THR A 82 5.27 -6.70 7.16
C THR A 82 4.37 -5.77 6.31
N PRO A 83 3.14 -5.47 6.76
CA PRO A 83 2.07 -5.08 5.85
C PRO A 83 2.35 -3.83 5.04
N VAL A 84 1.91 -3.92 3.79
CA VAL A 84 1.62 -2.77 2.93
C VAL A 84 0.57 -1.89 3.60
N LYS A 85 0.82 -0.59 3.74
CA LYS A 85 -0.22 0.33 4.24
C LYS A 85 -1.20 0.68 3.13
N VAL A 86 -2.48 0.51 3.46
CA VAL A 86 -3.63 0.64 2.59
C VAL A 86 -4.17 2.08 2.62
N TYR A 87 -4.35 2.67 1.44
CA TYR A 87 -4.94 4.01 1.25
C TYR A 87 -5.99 4.02 0.15
#